data_AF-A0A821QBS5-F1
#
_entry.id   AF-A0A821QBS5-F1
#
_cell.length_a   1.000
_cell.length_b   1.000
_cell.length_c   1.000
_cell.angle_alpha   90.00
_cell.angle_beta   90.00
_cell.angle_gamma   90.00
#
_symmetry.space_group_name_H-M   'P 1'
#
loop_
_entity.id
_entity.type
_entity.pdbx_description
1 polymer ?
#
loop_
_entity_poly.entity_id
_entity_poly.type
_entity_poly.pdbx_seq_one_letter_code
_entity_poly.pdbx_strand_id
1 'polypeptide(L)'
;MPQGRNDLNSLGDDTYDGKYMPETNMLIDGLGQLSDGITGSEDMSFVDGRQPWIGWSNESNTHVTIIFQFDYIRQMNRVTIHTNNVFSKQISIFKTAVVTFSINGERTSYSNAIISEQ
;
A
#
# COMPACT_ATOMS: atom_id res chain seq x y z
N MET A 1 5.98 5.33 3.01
CA MET A 1 5.96 4.23 2.02
C MET A 1 6.66 4.67 0.74
N PRO A 2 7.17 3.79 -0.12
CA PRO A 2 7.63 4.19 -1.45
C PRO A 2 6.48 4.79 -2.27
N GLN A 3 6.73 5.85 -3.02
CA GLN A 3 5.74 6.39 -3.97
C GLN A 3 5.46 5.34 -5.07
N GLY A 4 4.20 5.26 -5.47
CA GLY A 4 3.73 4.41 -6.56
C GLY A 4 4.20 4.87 -7.94
N ARG A 5 3.81 4.10 -8.95
CA ARG A 5 4.25 4.29 -10.34
C ARG A 5 3.40 5.34 -11.05
N ASN A 6 3.97 6.51 -11.35
CA ASN A 6 3.23 7.66 -11.92
C ASN A 6 3.18 7.71 -13.46
N ASP A 7 3.92 6.85 -14.17
CA ASP A 7 4.05 6.89 -15.64
C ASP A 7 2.95 6.10 -16.40
N LEU A 8 2.31 5.12 -15.76
CA LEU A 8 1.26 4.27 -16.34
C LEU A 8 0.04 4.27 -15.41
N ASN A 9 -1.10 4.74 -15.93
CA ASN A 9 -2.37 4.89 -15.20
C ASN A 9 -2.31 5.76 -13.93
N SER A 10 -1.20 6.47 -13.69
CA SER A 10 -0.95 7.25 -12.46
C SER A 10 -1.23 6.46 -11.19
N LEU A 11 -0.54 5.33 -11.01
CA LEU A 11 -0.65 4.46 -9.83
C LEU A 11 0.16 5.00 -8.63
N GLY A 12 0.38 6.32 -8.59
CA GLY A 12 0.92 7.03 -7.44
C GLY A 12 -0.13 7.25 -6.37
N ASP A 13 0.33 7.67 -5.21
CA ASP A 13 -0.55 8.34 -4.25
C ASP A 13 -0.64 9.83 -4.63
N ASP A 14 -1.78 10.21 -5.20
CA ASP A 14 -2.07 11.57 -5.65
C ASP A 14 -2.67 12.44 -4.53
N THR A 15 -3.03 11.82 -3.41
CA THR A 15 -3.69 12.49 -2.28
C THR A 15 -2.78 12.63 -1.06
N TYR A 16 -1.53 12.18 -1.18
CA TYR A 16 -0.60 12.15 -0.06
C TYR A 16 -0.36 13.57 0.47
N ASP A 17 -0.71 13.81 1.73
CA ASP A 17 -0.65 15.13 2.36
C ASP A 17 0.65 15.40 3.13
N GLY A 18 1.55 14.41 3.16
CA GLY A 18 2.87 14.49 3.78
C GLY A 18 3.96 14.98 2.83
N LYS A 19 5.20 14.57 3.12
CA LYS A 19 6.39 14.95 2.33
C LYS A 19 6.73 13.85 1.32
N TYR A 20 7.03 14.27 0.09
CA TYR A 20 7.71 13.44 -0.88
C TYR A 20 9.23 13.70 -0.84
N MET A 21 10.02 12.63 -0.73
CA MET A 21 11.48 12.61 -0.75
C MET A 21 11.96 12.01 -2.09
N PRO A 22 12.27 12.85 -3.11
CA PRO A 22 12.57 12.38 -4.46
C PRO A 22 13.80 11.47 -4.55
N GLU A 23 14.82 11.72 -3.71
CA GLU A 23 16.09 10.99 -3.72
C GLU A 23 15.96 9.53 -3.28
N THR A 24 14.94 9.22 -2.49
CA THR A 24 14.62 7.84 -2.05
C THR A 24 13.29 7.34 -2.60
N ASN A 25 12.57 8.17 -3.36
CA ASN A 25 11.19 7.94 -3.79
C ASN A 25 10.24 7.58 -2.64
N MET A 26 10.36 8.27 -1.50
CA MET A 26 9.61 7.97 -0.28
C MET A 26 8.55 9.03 0.03
N LEU A 27 7.39 8.56 0.51
CA LEU A 27 6.31 9.33 1.11
C LEU A 27 6.36 9.16 2.63
N ILE A 28 6.50 10.27 3.37
CA ILE A 28 6.63 10.27 4.83
C ILE A 28 5.76 11.35 5.49
N ASP A 29 5.50 11.19 6.79
CA ASP A 29 4.83 12.18 7.64
C ASP A 29 3.42 12.60 7.14
N GLY A 30 2.70 11.70 6.47
CA GLY A 30 1.35 11.98 5.98
C GLY A 30 0.51 10.73 5.73
N LEU A 31 -0.72 11.01 5.32
CA LEU A 31 -1.75 10.07 4.92
C LEU A 31 -2.08 10.28 3.44
N GLY A 32 -2.73 9.28 2.84
CA GLY A 32 -3.15 9.34 1.45
C GLY A 32 -4.10 8.19 1.11
N GLN A 33 -4.07 7.74 -0.13
CA GLN A 33 -5.02 6.76 -0.70
C GLN A 33 -5.10 5.44 0.08
N LEU A 34 -4.03 5.00 0.74
CA LEU A 34 -4.08 3.77 1.55
C LEU A 34 -4.88 3.91 2.87
N SER A 35 -5.37 5.12 3.18
CA SER A 35 -6.03 5.47 4.43
C SER A 35 -7.26 6.37 4.27
N ASP A 36 -7.70 6.63 3.04
CA ASP A 36 -8.82 7.53 2.74
C ASP A 36 -10.20 6.85 2.78
N GLY A 37 -10.23 5.52 2.83
CA GLY A 37 -11.46 4.71 2.87
C GLY A 37 -12.06 4.40 1.49
N ILE A 38 -11.38 4.76 0.40
CA ILE A 38 -11.83 4.49 -0.98
C ILE A 38 -11.22 3.16 -1.45
N THR A 39 -12.04 2.31 -2.06
CA THR A 39 -11.59 1.04 -2.65
C THR A 39 -11.78 1.04 -4.15
N GLY A 40 -10.81 0.52 -4.90
CA GLY A 40 -10.92 0.40 -6.35
C GLY A 40 -11.74 -0.80 -6.83
N SER A 41 -12.21 -0.74 -8.07
CA SER A 41 -12.88 -1.84 -8.76
C SER A 41 -11.88 -2.74 -9.50
N GLU A 42 -12.30 -3.96 -9.82
CA GLU A 42 -11.50 -4.97 -10.53
C GLU A 42 -10.98 -4.47 -11.88
N ASP A 43 -11.82 -3.76 -12.64
CA ASP A 43 -11.49 -3.24 -13.97
C ASP A 43 -10.52 -2.05 -13.96
N MET A 44 -10.14 -1.56 -12.77
CA MET A 44 -9.31 -0.36 -12.53
C MET A 44 -10.01 0.94 -12.94
N SER A 45 -11.34 0.98 -12.88
CA SER A 45 -12.10 2.21 -13.14
C SER A 45 -11.74 3.32 -12.16
N PHE A 46 -11.78 4.55 -12.66
CA PHE A 46 -11.55 5.73 -11.82
C PHE A 46 -12.71 5.94 -10.84
N VAL A 47 -12.37 6.38 -9.63
CA VAL A 47 -13.33 6.84 -8.62
C VAL A 47 -13.13 8.34 -8.45
N ASP A 48 -14.19 9.12 -8.61
CA ASP A 48 -14.15 10.59 -8.56
C ASP A 48 -13.04 11.22 -9.43
N GLY A 49 -12.81 10.62 -10.60
CA GLY A 49 -11.82 11.07 -11.58
C GLY A 49 -10.36 10.75 -11.23
N ARG A 50 -10.11 9.90 -10.23
CA ARG A 50 -8.75 9.50 -9.81
C ARG A 50 -8.58 7.99 -9.82
N GLN A 51 -7.32 7.55 -9.90
CA GLN A 51 -6.97 6.15 -9.80
C GLN A 51 -7.02 5.72 -8.32
N PRO A 52 -7.93 4.83 -7.91
CA PRO A 52 -8.04 4.42 -6.50
C PRO A 52 -6.94 3.45 -6.07
N TRP A 53 -6.16 2.93 -7.03
CA TRP A 53 -5.10 1.97 -6.80
C TRP A 53 -3.73 2.65 -6.72
N ILE A 54 -2.93 2.28 -5.72
CA ILE A 54 -1.48 2.53 -5.70
C ILE A 54 -0.77 1.26 -6.16
N GLY A 55 0.24 1.41 -7.02
CA GLY A 55 0.92 0.29 -7.64
C GLY A 55 2.44 0.48 -7.70
N TRP A 56 3.15 -0.63 -7.51
CA TRP A 56 4.61 -0.68 -7.63
C TRP A 56 5.00 -1.74 -8.67
N SER A 57 6.06 -1.46 -9.45
CA SER A 57 6.64 -2.44 -10.36
C SER A 57 7.63 -3.35 -9.63
N ASN A 58 7.56 -4.65 -9.90
CA ASN A 58 8.53 -5.62 -9.41
C ASN A 58 9.95 -5.40 -9.98
N GLU A 59 10.07 -4.66 -11.09
CA GLU A 59 11.37 -4.28 -11.65
C GLU A 59 12.09 -3.26 -10.76
N SER A 60 11.33 -2.37 -10.13
CA SER A 60 11.86 -1.27 -9.31
C SER A 60 11.86 -1.61 -7.82
N ASN A 61 10.88 -2.39 -7.36
CA ASN A 61 10.68 -2.72 -5.95
C ASN A 61 10.27 -4.19 -5.82
N THR A 62 11.24 -5.06 -5.52
CA THR A 62 10.95 -6.49 -5.27
C THR A 62 10.20 -6.71 -3.95
N HIS A 63 10.28 -5.74 -3.04
CA HIS A 63 9.60 -5.74 -1.75
C HIS A 63 9.09 -4.32 -1.46
N VAL A 64 7.82 -4.21 -1.05
CA VAL A 64 7.22 -2.94 -0.66
C VAL A 64 7.05 -2.93 0.85
N THR A 65 7.66 -1.95 1.51
CA THR A 65 7.50 -1.74 2.97
C THR A 65 6.65 -0.52 3.23
N ILE A 66 5.54 -0.72 3.93
CA ILE A 66 4.61 0.34 4.32
C ILE A 66 4.60 0.38 5.85
N ILE A 67 4.77 1.58 6.42
CA ILE A 67 4.79 1.79 7.86
C ILE A 67 3.58 2.64 8.20
N PHE A 68 2.69 2.09 9.03
CA PHE A 68 1.59 2.82 9.65
C PHE A 68 1.98 3.17 11.08
N GLN A 69 1.96 4.45 11.40
CA GLN A 69 2.23 4.95 12.75
C GLN A 69 0.92 5.42 13.38
N PHE A 70 0.70 4.99 14.62
CA PHE A 70 -0.46 5.37 15.42
C PHE A 70 -0.01 6.30 16.53
N ASP A 71 -0.88 7.25 16.86
CA ASP A 71 -0.72 8.24 17.93
C ASP A 71 -0.73 7.62 19.34
N TYR A 72 -1.35 6.45 19.50
CA TYR A 72 -1.33 5.66 20.74
C TYR A 72 -1.24 4.16 20.46
N ILE A 73 -0.86 3.40 21.49
CA ILE A 73 -0.85 1.94 21.47
C ILE A 73 -2.26 1.41 21.23
N ARG A 74 -2.41 0.48 20.28
CA ARG A 74 -3.70 -0.10 19.90
C ARG A 74 -3.65 -1.61 19.90
N GLN A 75 -4.77 -2.24 20.25
CA GLN A 75 -4.98 -3.65 20.00
C GLN A 75 -5.47 -3.83 18.55
N MET A 76 -4.66 -4.51 17.73
CA MET A 76 -4.95 -4.80 16.34
C MET A 76 -5.56 -6.21 16.21
N ASN A 77 -6.85 -6.29 15.88
CA ASN A 77 -7.54 -7.58 15.72
C ASN A 77 -7.63 -8.04 14.25
N ARG A 78 -7.49 -7.13 13.29
CA ARG A 78 -7.60 -7.42 11.85
C ARG A 78 -6.80 -6.40 11.04
N VAL A 79 -6.13 -6.89 10.00
CA VAL A 79 -5.59 -6.09 8.89
C VAL A 79 -6.24 -6.61 7.61
N THR A 80 -6.77 -5.71 6.80
CA THR A 80 -7.36 -6.05 5.50
C THR A 80 -6.64 -5.26 4.43
N ILE A 81 -6.06 -5.97 3.46
CA ILE A 81 -5.34 -5.37 2.33
C ILE A 81 -6.18 -5.63 1.09
N HIS A 82 -6.66 -4.57 0.46
CA HIS A 82 -7.42 -4.67 -0.78
C HIS A 82 -6.42 -4.68 -1.94
N THR A 83 -6.44 -5.73 -2.75
CA THR A 83 -5.50 -5.93 -3.86
C THR A 83 -6.26 -6.14 -5.16
N ASN A 84 -5.59 -5.88 -6.27
CA ASN A 84 -6.13 -6.16 -7.60
C ASN A 84 -5.31 -7.26 -8.29
N ASN A 85 -5.97 -8.05 -9.14
CA ASN A 85 -5.40 -9.21 -9.81
C ASN A 85 -5.78 -9.26 -11.30
N VAL A 86 -5.41 -8.21 -12.04
CA VAL A 86 -5.67 -8.14 -13.49
C VAL A 86 -4.46 -8.64 -14.28
N PHE A 87 -4.30 -9.96 -14.37
CA PHE A 87 -3.16 -10.57 -15.09
C PHE A 87 -3.02 -10.10 -16.54
N SER A 88 -4.14 -9.84 -17.24
CA SER A 88 -4.14 -9.31 -18.61
C SER A 88 -3.50 -7.92 -18.73
N LYS A 89 -3.44 -7.17 -17.61
CA LYS A 89 -2.75 -5.88 -17.48
C LYS A 89 -1.42 -6.00 -16.72
N GLN A 90 -0.90 -7.22 -16.54
CA GLN A 90 0.32 -7.51 -15.78
C GLN A 90 0.25 -7.09 -14.30
N ILE A 91 -0.96 -7.06 -13.74
CA ILE A 91 -1.20 -6.79 -12.32
C ILE A 91 -1.41 -8.11 -11.61
N SER A 92 -0.70 -8.33 -10.51
CA SER A 92 -0.77 -9.56 -9.72
C SER A 92 -0.73 -9.22 -8.24
N ILE A 93 -1.36 -10.08 -7.43
CA ILE A 93 -1.23 -10.02 -5.97
C ILE A 93 0.19 -10.35 -5.53
N PHE A 94 0.55 -9.89 -4.32
CA PHE A 94 1.80 -10.28 -3.68
C PHE A 94 1.78 -11.76 -3.29
N LYS A 95 2.95 -12.40 -3.32
CA LYS A 95 3.10 -13.80 -2.86
C LYS A 95 3.03 -13.92 -1.33
N THR A 96 3.58 -12.95 -0.62
CA THR A 96 3.70 -12.95 0.84
C THR A 96 3.50 -11.55 1.38
N ALA A 97 2.70 -11.42 2.43
CA ALA A 97 2.68 -10.24 3.29
C ALA A 97 3.19 -10.63 4.68
N VAL A 98 4.06 -9.78 5.25
CA VAL A 98 4.58 -9.93 6.62
C VAL A 98 4.15 -8.70 7.40
N VAL A 99 3.53 -8.92 8.56
CA VAL A 99 3.07 -7.84 9.43
C VAL A 99 3.90 -7.85 10.72
N THR A 100 4.57 -6.74 10.99
CA THR A 100 5.41 -6.58 12.17
C THR A 100 4.84 -5.46 13.03
N PHE A 101 4.77 -5.67 14.34
CA PHE A 101 4.36 -4.65 15.30
C PHE A 101 5.58 -4.15 16.09
N SER A 102 5.52 -2.89 16.51
CA SER A 102 6.56 -2.28 17.34
C SER A 102 5.92 -1.25 18.26
N ILE A 103 6.25 -1.30 19.56
CA ILE A 103 5.72 -0.36 20.57
C ILE A 103 6.77 0.69 20.95
N ASN A 104 8.07 0.35 20.87
CA ASN A 104 9.19 1.23 21.26
C ASN A 104 10.42 1.05 20.35
N GLY A 105 10.24 0.72 19.07
CA GLY A 105 11.34 0.40 18.15
C GLY A 105 11.81 -1.07 18.21
N GLU A 106 11.43 -1.80 19.25
CA GLU A 106 11.59 -3.26 19.29
C GLU A 106 10.57 -3.89 18.34
N ARG A 107 11.04 -4.59 17.31
CA ARG A 107 10.21 -5.20 16.27
C ARG A 107 9.88 -6.64 16.65
N THR A 108 8.59 -6.96 16.73
CA THR A 108 8.12 -8.35 16.81
C THR A 108 7.39 -8.70 15.53
N SER A 109 7.91 -9.69 14.81
CA SER A 109 7.35 -10.15 13.54
C SER A 109 6.27 -11.19 13.76
N TYR A 110 5.13 -11.03 13.09
CA TYR A 110 4.06 -12.01 13.05
C TYR A 110 3.77 -12.34 11.59
N SER A 111 3.87 -13.62 11.23
CA SER A 111 3.53 -14.09 9.89
C SER A 111 2.43 -15.12 10.00
N ASN A 112 1.26 -14.81 9.45
CA ASN A 112 0.29 -15.79 8.98
C ASN A 112 -0.30 -15.18 7.72
N ALA A 113 0.17 -15.61 6.55
CA ALA A 113 -0.46 -15.23 5.29
C ALA A 113 -1.83 -15.93 5.23
N ILE A 114 -2.89 -15.29 5.72
CA ILE A 114 -4.25 -15.70 5.35
C ILE A 114 -4.56 -14.96 4.05
N ILE A 115 -4.07 -15.52 2.95
CA ILE A 115 -4.59 -15.21 1.63
C ILE A 115 -5.88 -16.03 1.54
N SER A 116 -6.99 -15.48 2.03
CA SER A 116 -8.30 -16.00 1.66
C SER A 116 -8.69 -15.33 0.36
N GLU A 117 -8.54 -16.04 -0.76
CA GLU A 117 -9.35 -15.74 -1.93
C GLU A 117 -10.83 -15.85 -1.48
N GLN A 118 -11.61 -14.78 -1.65
CA GLN A 118 -13.07 -14.86 -1.63
C GLN A 118 -13.55 -15.01 -3.06
#